data_AF-A0A7G8WCR6-F1
#
_entry.id   AF-A0A7G8WCR6-F1
#
_cell.length_a   1.000
_cell.length_b   1.000
_cell.length_c   1.000
_cell.angle_alpha   90.00
_cell.angle_beta   90.00
_cell.angle_gamma   90.00
#
_symmetry.space_group_name_H-M   'P 1'
#
loop_
_entity.id
_entity.type
_entity.pdbx_description
1 polymer ?
#
loop_
_entity_poly.entity_id
_entity_poly.type
_entity_poly.pdbx_seq_one_letter_code
_entity_poly.pdbx_strand_id
1 'polypeptide(L)'
;MIEIFKELSDYSKYFENQLNLSGTILGLLIATSTFILQSGFTSFKYSRSMFLKYYVEQSKFIFLSLAYNIIFSLIVLYLNLNSYTLFFIHIIFALTFAKYFLDFYSHKGFINTIHSTKYNPHKSPLLKYFRYIKNLGFIPNILIYGTIYLVFFYPLHFNYPFQLNQNQIYMTTVSCFAFSILVVIRIIPQFFEFSEQEYKSKTKNEVIDNLDADVSEENKILKDILIKNGRTELQESRKIKNFENLTIYMPENKKEAFFVINAEFKNKDIFEIVESLQEYSFEFYKELSSISVDINSFVLSYFVKIDNDKNRSYFLRSNRTEIDNLKSKYHTPKEFIDNLDNKVINELLRNI
;
A
#
# COMPACT_ATOMS: atom_id res chain seq x y z
N MET A 1 1.78 43.31 1.10
CA MET A 1 1.55 42.07 1.88
C MET A 1 2.87 41.34 2.25
N ILE A 2 4.06 41.94 2.03
CA ILE A 2 5.37 41.28 2.26
C ILE A 2 6.21 41.96 3.38
N GLU A 3 5.80 43.11 3.92
CA GLU A 3 6.56 43.79 4.99
C GLU A 3 6.10 43.49 6.43
N ILE A 4 4.92 42.88 6.63
CA ILE A 4 4.34 42.68 7.97
C ILE A 4 5.01 41.52 8.75
N PHE A 5 5.79 40.65 8.09
CA PHE A 5 6.46 39.52 8.74
C PHE A 5 7.95 39.75 9.04
N LYS A 6 8.48 40.94 8.76
CA LYS A 6 9.91 41.26 8.94
C LYS A 6 10.29 41.74 10.36
N GLU A 7 9.32 41.93 11.25
CA GLU A 7 9.51 42.52 12.59
C GLU A 7 9.43 41.55 13.77
N LEU A 8 9.44 40.23 13.55
CA LEU A 8 9.56 39.26 14.65
C LEU A 8 11.03 38.82 14.77
N SER A 9 11.80 39.50 15.62
CA SER A 9 13.15 39.08 15.99
C SER A 9 13.15 38.03 17.11
N ASP A 10 12.03 37.85 17.80
CA ASP A 10 11.87 36.87 18.88
C ASP A 10 10.64 35.98 18.62
N TYR A 11 10.90 34.72 18.31
CA TYR A 11 9.89 33.69 18.05
C TYR A 11 9.62 32.79 19.27
N SER A 12 10.20 33.07 20.44
CA SER A 12 10.15 32.18 21.61
C SER A 12 8.71 31.88 22.04
N LYS A 13 7.87 32.92 22.15
CA LYS A 13 6.44 32.78 22.47
C LYS A 13 5.68 31.96 21.42
N TYR A 14 6.07 32.04 20.14
CA TYR A 14 5.48 31.20 19.09
C TYR A 14 5.84 29.74 19.33
N PHE A 15 7.12 29.41 19.57
CA PHE A 15 7.56 28.03 19.75
C PHE A 15 7.02 27.41 21.05
N GLU A 16 6.84 28.20 22.12
CA GLU A 16 6.14 27.75 23.34
C GLU A 16 4.69 27.33 23.05
N ASN A 17 3.95 28.18 22.33
CA ASN A 17 2.58 27.87 21.94
C ASN A 17 2.53 26.68 20.98
N GLN A 18 3.46 26.62 20.01
CA GLN A 18 3.55 25.56 19.03
C GLN A 18 3.81 24.19 19.69
N LEU A 19 4.66 24.15 20.72
CA LEU A 19 4.94 22.96 21.50
C LEU A 19 3.67 22.42 22.18
N ASN A 20 2.95 23.29 22.89
CA ASN A 20 1.71 22.93 23.59
C ASN A 20 0.61 22.47 22.63
N LEU A 21 0.40 23.22 21.55
CA LEU A 21 -0.63 22.90 20.55
C LEU A 21 -0.31 21.61 19.79
N SER A 22 0.94 21.44 19.34
CA SER A 22 1.35 20.22 18.62
C SER A 22 1.25 18.99 19.51
N GLY A 23 1.64 19.09 20.78
CA GLY A 23 1.50 18.01 21.76
C GLY A 23 0.03 17.64 22.02
N THR A 24 -0.85 18.63 22.15
CA THR A 24 -2.28 18.42 22.36
C THR A 24 -2.92 17.71 21.15
N ILE A 25 -2.64 18.19 19.93
CA ILE A 25 -3.16 17.58 18.71
C ILE A 25 -2.59 16.17 18.51
N LEU A 26 -1.31 15.95 18.85
CA LEU A 26 -0.70 14.63 18.79
C LEU A 26 -1.42 13.65 19.72
N GLY A 27 -1.68 14.04 20.97
CA GLY A 27 -2.43 13.22 21.92
C GLY A 27 -3.84 12.87 21.42
N LEU A 28 -4.55 13.85 20.86
CA LEU A 28 -5.88 13.65 20.28
C LEU A 28 -5.83 12.68 19.07
N LEU A 29 -4.84 12.83 18.19
CA LEU A 29 -4.68 11.96 17.02
C LEU A 29 -4.34 10.52 17.42
N ILE A 30 -3.53 10.32 18.46
CA ILE A 30 -3.25 8.98 19.03
C ILE A 30 -4.55 8.37 19.54
N ALA A 31 -5.35 9.11 20.32
CA ALA A 31 -6.61 8.63 20.85
C ALA A 31 -7.59 8.26 19.72
N THR A 32 -7.78 9.15 18.74
CA THR A 32 -8.66 8.90 17.58
C THR A 32 -8.18 7.73 16.74
N SER A 33 -6.88 7.65 16.42
CA SER A 33 -6.33 6.53 15.64
C SER A 33 -6.50 5.20 16.39
N THR A 34 -6.28 5.20 17.70
CA THR A 34 -6.47 4.00 18.54
C THR A 34 -7.92 3.56 18.56
N PHE A 35 -8.87 4.49 18.73
CA PHE A 35 -10.29 4.20 18.66
C PHE A 35 -10.70 3.61 17.30
N ILE A 36 -10.25 4.21 16.20
CA ILE A 36 -10.53 3.72 14.84
C ILE A 36 -9.95 2.32 14.64
N LEU A 37 -8.71 2.07 15.07
CA LEU A 37 -8.05 0.77 14.91
C LEU A 37 -8.67 -0.34 15.78
N GLN A 38 -9.11 -0.01 17.00
CA GLN A 38 -9.68 -0.98 17.95
C GLN A 38 -11.16 -1.26 17.71
N SER A 39 -11.94 -0.22 17.40
CA SER A 39 -13.41 -0.29 17.41
C SER A 39 -14.04 0.09 16.07
N GLY A 40 -13.33 0.83 15.22
CA GLY A 40 -13.89 1.34 13.96
C GLY A 40 -14.08 0.30 12.86
N PHE A 41 -13.34 -0.81 12.92
CA PHE A 41 -13.35 -1.84 11.87
C PHE A 41 -14.01 -3.16 12.27
N THR A 42 -14.58 -3.26 13.46
CA THR A 42 -15.28 -4.49 13.90
C THR A 42 -16.54 -4.76 13.08
N SER A 43 -17.14 -3.73 12.49
CA SER A 43 -18.27 -3.83 11.58
C SER A 43 -17.88 -4.17 10.13
N PHE A 44 -16.60 -4.06 9.76
CA PHE A 44 -16.15 -4.29 8.40
C PHE A 44 -16.06 -5.80 8.13
N LYS A 45 -16.88 -6.30 7.20
CA LYS A 45 -16.89 -7.74 6.82
C LYS A 45 -15.91 -8.02 5.68
N TYR A 46 -15.64 -7.00 4.85
CA TYR A 46 -14.77 -7.05 3.68
C TYR A 46 -13.85 -5.82 3.63
N SER A 47 -12.69 -5.96 2.98
CA SER A 47 -11.70 -4.88 2.74
C SER A 47 -11.16 -4.20 4.00
N ARG A 48 -11.27 -4.87 5.16
CA ARG A 48 -10.81 -4.34 6.45
C ARG A 48 -9.32 -4.07 6.44
N SER A 49 -8.50 -5.01 5.94
CA SER A 49 -7.05 -4.80 5.87
C SER A 49 -6.68 -3.62 4.96
N MET A 50 -7.44 -3.41 3.90
CA MET A 50 -7.27 -2.28 2.98
C MET A 50 -7.54 -0.94 3.68
N PHE A 51 -8.67 -0.79 4.39
CA PHE A 51 -8.95 0.45 5.10
C PHE A 51 -8.04 0.65 6.31
N LEU A 52 -7.73 -0.42 7.06
CA LEU A 52 -6.79 -0.33 8.17
C LEU A 52 -5.42 0.17 7.70
N LYS A 53 -4.92 -0.36 6.58
CA LYS A 53 -3.67 0.13 5.96
C LYS A 53 -3.78 1.60 5.52
N TYR A 54 -4.92 2.03 4.99
CA TYR A 54 -5.15 3.44 4.64
C TYR A 54 -4.98 4.38 5.85
N TYR A 55 -5.59 4.05 6.99
CA TYR A 55 -5.48 4.86 8.21
C TYR A 55 -4.08 4.80 8.81
N VAL A 56 -3.43 3.63 8.79
CA VAL A 56 -2.04 3.50 9.26
C VAL A 56 -1.10 4.40 8.45
N GLU A 57 -1.19 4.36 7.11
CA GLU A 57 -0.36 5.25 6.27
C GLU A 57 -0.72 6.72 6.46
N GLN A 58 -2.00 7.06 6.67
CA GLN A 58 -2.43 8.42 6.97
C GLN A 58 -1.82 8.94 8.27
N SER A 59 -1.87 8.15 9.34
CA SER A 59 -1.38 8.57 10.66
C SER A 59 0.14 8.74 10.68
N LYS A 60 0.91 7.93 9.93
CA LYS A 60 2.39 8.02 9.90
C LYS A 60 2.91 9.40 9.55
N PHE A 61 2.44 10.01 8.47
CA PHE A 61 2.96 11.31 8.05
C PHE A 61 2.45 12.45 8.95
N ILE A 62 1.24 12.35 9.52
CA ILE A 62 0.71 13.36 10.45
C ILE A 62 1.48 13.33 11.77
N PHE A 63 1.71 12.12 12.32
CA PHE A 63 2.54 11.94 13.51
C PHE A 63 3.94 12.49 13.29
N LEU A 64 4.54 12.21 12.13
CA LEU A 64 5.85 12.75 11.78
C LEU A 64 5.85 14.29 11.73
N SER A 65 4.82 14.93 11.14
CA SER A 65 4.70 16.39 11.09
C SER A 65 4.51 17.04 12.46
N LEU A 66 3.70 16.43 13.33
CA LEU A 66 3.50 16.92 14.70
C LEU A 66 4.76 16.72 15.55
N ALA A 67 5.43 15.57 15.43
CA ALA A 67 6.70 15.30 16.08
C ALA A 67 7.79 16.27 15.62
N TYR A 68 7.86 16.56 14.32
CA TYR A 68 8.75 17.58 13.77
C TYR A 68 8.52 18.95 14.42
N ASN A 69 7.27 19.40 14.51
CA ASN A 69 6.94 20.67 15.17
C ASN A 69 7.35 20.71 16.65
N ILE A 70 7.13 19.62 17.39
CA ILE A 70 7.54 19.50 18.79
C ILE A 70 9.06 19.57 18.91
N ILE A 71 9.77 18.74 18.15
CA ILE A 71 11.24 18.63 18.19
C ILE A 71 11.88 19.96 17.80
N PHE A 72 11.44 20.59 16.71
CA PHE A 72 11.98 21.90 16.30
C PHE A 72 11.67 23.00 17.30
N SER A 73 10.49 22.99 17.93
CA SER A 73 10.17 23.95 18.99
C SER A 73 11.09 23.77 20.20
N LEU A 74 11.34 22.53 20.62
CA LEU A 74 12.28 22.23 21.72
C LEU A 74 13.71 22.64 21.37
N ILE A 75 14.13 22.37 20.13
CA ILE A 75 15.46 22.77 19.67
C ILE A 75 15.58 24.29 19.74
N VAL A 76 14.66 25.06 19.16
CA VAL A 76 14.76 26.52 19.15
C VAL A 76 14.71 27.11 20.57
N LEU A 77 13.88 26.56 21.47
CA LEU A 77 13.74 27.08 22.84
C LEU A 77 14.91 26.74 23.76
N TYR A 78 15.49 25.54 23.61
CA TYR A 78 16.40 24.98 24.62
C TYR A 78 17.77 24.55 24.07
N LEU A 79 17.93 24.40 22.75
CA LEU A 79 19.15 23.91 22.12
C LEU A 79 19.69 24.91 21.10
N ASN A 80 20.87 25.47 21.39
CA ASN A 80 21.51 26.40 20.46
C ASN A 80 22.28 25.66 19.34
N LEU A 81 21.56 24.97 18.46
CA LEU A 81 22.14 24.26 17.31
C LEU A 81 22.51 25.21 16.18
N ASN A 82 23.57 24.88 15.43
CA ASN A 82 23.96 25.66 14.26
C ASN A 82 22.97 25.48 13.08
N SER A 83 22.91 26.47 12.19
CA SER A 83 21.98 26.49 11.05
C SER A 83 22.16 25.33 10.05
N TYR A 84 23.36 24.76 9.96
CA TYR A 84 23.64 23.60 9.11
C TYR A 84 23.05 22.31 9.66
N THR A 85 23.12 22.11 10.99
CA THR A 85 22.55 20.95 11.67
C THR A 85 21.03 20.99 11.59
N LEU A 86 20.43 22.16 11.79
CA LEU A 86 19.00 22.37 11.60
C LEU A 86 18.55 22.03 10.19
N PHE A 87 19.31 22.48 9.18
CA PHE A 87 19.04 22.14 7.78
C PHE A 87 19.12 20.64 7.50
N PHE A 88 20.12 19.94 8.06
CA PHE A 88 20.24 18.50 7.92
C PHE A 88 19.06 17.74 8.55
N ILE A 89 18.64 18.13 9.77
CA ILE A 89 17.46 17.55 10.44
C ILE A 89 16.21 17.78 9.58
N HIS A 90 16.06 18.97 9.00
CA HIS A 90 14.95 19.28 8.10
C HIS A 90 14.94 18.41 6.84
N ILE A 91 16.10 18.14 6.22
CA ILE A 91 16.19 17.24 5.06
C ILE A 91 15.74 15.82 5.42
N ILE A 92 16.19 15.29 6.56
CA ILE A 92 15.80 13.94 7.00
C ILE A 92 14.28 13.86 7.18
N PHE A 93 13.71 14.87 7.84
CA PHE A 93 12.26 14.98 7.98
C PHE A 93 11.56 15.04 6.62
N ALA A 94 12.01 15.91 5.71
CA ALA A 94 11.40 16.10 4.40
C ALA A 94 11.39 14.82 3.57
N LEU A 95 12.50 14.08 3.53
CA LEU A 95 12.59 12.79 2.83
C LEU A 95 11.66 11.74 3.45
N THR A 96 11.64 11.66 4.78
CA THR A 96 10.80 10.69 5.51
C THR A 96 9.32 11.00 5.34
N PHE A 97 8.95 12.28 5.40
CA PHE A 97 7.57 12.72 5.15
C PHE A 97 7.16 12.44 3.72
N ALA A 98 7.98 12.83 2.72
CA ALA A 98 7.64 12.65 1.32
C ALA A 98 7.38 11.17 1.01
N LYS A 99 8.19 10.27 1.57
CA LYS A 99 7.95 8.83 1.51
C LYS A 99 6.57 8.44 2.08
N TYR A 100 6.29 8.75 3.34
CA TYR A 100 5.02 8.36 3.97
C TYR A 100 3.79 8.99 3.32
N PHE A 101 3.91 10.24 2.86
CA PHE A 101 2.85 10.96 2.17
C PHE A 101 2.55 10.33 0.80
N LEU A 102 3.59 9.97 0.03
CA LEU A 102 3.40 9.26 -1.24
C LEU A 102 2.87 7.84 -1.02
N ASP A 103 3.29 7.14 0.04
CA ASP A 103 2.78 5.80 0.39
C ASP A 103 1.28 5.84 0.66
N PHE A 104 0.81 6.84 1.41
CA PHE A 104 -0.61 7.10 1.66
C PHE A 104 -1.39 7.31 0.36
N TYR A 105 -0.92 8.18 -0.55
CA TYR A 105 -1.62 8.44 -1.81
C TYR A 105 -1.55 7.28 -2.80
N SER A 106 -0.46 6.51 -2.79
CA SER A 106 -0.35 5.27 -3.56
C SER A 106 -1.41 4.27 -3.09
N HIS A 107 -1.59 4.10 -1.78
CA HIS A 107 -2.62 3.23 -1.24
C HIS A 107 -4.03 3.76 -1.51
N LYS A 108 -4.27 5.07 -1.37
CA LYS A 108 -5.54 5.71 -1.77
C LYS A 108 -5.86 5.50 -3.26
N GLY A 109 -4.85 5.64 -4.11
CA GLY A 109 -4.95 5.38 -5.54
C GLY A 109 -5.24 3.93 -5.86
N PHE A 110 -4.69 3.00 -5.07
CA PHE A 110 -5.01 1.58 -5.15
C PHE A 110 -6.49 1.31 -4.86
N ILE A 111 -7.02 1.84 -3.74
CA ILE A 111 -8.45 1.76 -3.40
C ILE A 111 -9.33 2.32 -4.54
N ASN A 112 -9.03 3.52 -5.02
CA ASN A 112 -9.78 4.12 -6.13
C ASN A 112 -9.71 3.28 -7.42
N THR A 113 -8.59 2.60 -7.67
CA THR A 113 -8.42 1.74 -8.85
C THR A 113 -9.29 0.49 -8.77
N ILE A 114 -9.58 -0.03 -7.57
CA ILE A 114 -10.52 -1.14 -7.39
C ILE A 114 -11.92 -0.73 -7.85
N HIS A 115 -12.37 0.47 -7.47
CA HIS A 115 -13.73 0.94 -7.76
C HIS A 115 -13.89 1.64 -9.12
N SER A 116 -12.81 1.91 -9.85
CA SER A 116 -12.85 2.60 -11.15
C SER A 116 -12.85 1.65 -12.36
N THR A 117 -13.51 2.08 -13.44
CA THR A 117 -13.60 1.39 -14.75
C THR A 117 -12.51 1.81 -15.74
N LYS A 118 -11.75 2.89 -15.46
CA LYS A 118 -10.68 3.38 -16.34
C LYS A 118 -9.33 2.84 -15.87
N TYR A 119 -8.68 2.02 -16.69
CA TYR A 119 -7.50 1.28 -16.27
C TYR A 119 -6.35 1.30 -17.31
N ASN A 120 -5.10 1.29 -16.82
CA ASN A 120 -3.88 1.27 -17.65
C ASN A 120 -2.91 0.16 -17.16
N PRO A 121 -2.78 -0.99 -17.88
CA PRO A 121 -2.00 -2.15 -17.43
C PRO A 121 -0.48 -1.96 -17.58
N HIS A 122 0.33 -2.40 -16.60
CA HIS A 122 1.79 -2.44 -16.83
C HIS A 122 2.70 -3.27 -15.90
N LYS A 123 3.94 -3.45 -16.41
CA LYS A 123 4.93 -4.52 -16.15
C LYS A 123 6.03 -4.25 -15.08
N SER A 124 6.02 -3.15 -14.31
CA SER A 124 7.11 -2.84 -13.35
C SER A 124 6.63 -2.41 -11.95
N PRO A 125 7.22 -2.91 -10.85
CA PRO A 125 6.82 -2.58 -9.47
C PRO A 125 6.97 -1.10 -9.10
N LEU A 126 8.07 -0.44 -9.50
CA LEU A 126 8.30 0.99 -9.22
C LEU A 126 7.29 1.88 -9.95
N LEU A 127 6.95 1.52 -11.18
CA LEU A 127 5.93 2.24 -11.96
C LEU A 127 4.51 1.91 -11.47
N LYS A 128 4.29 0.73 -10.86
CA LYS A 128 3.02 0.37 -10.20
C LYS A 128 2.70 1.35 -9.06
N TYR A 129 3.70 1.72 -8.27
CA TYR A 129 3.56 2.70 -7.18
C TYR A 129 3.08 4.07 -7.70
N PHE A 130 3.81 4.68 -8.64
CA PHE A 130 3.44 5.98 -9.20
C PHE A 130 2.18 5.92 -10.07
N ARG A 131 1.83 4.75 -10.62
CA ARG A 131 0.57 4.56 -11.35
C ARG A 131 -0.63 4.76 -10.43
N TYR A 132 -0.63 4.20 -9.23
CA TYR A 132 -1.78 4.38 -8.33
C TYR A 132 -1.98 5.85 -7.99
N ILE A 133 -0.88 6.57 -7.74
CA ILE A 133 -0.91 8.03 -7.57
C ILE A 133 -1.47 8.70 -8.83
N LYS A 134 -0.96 8.36 -10.03
CA LYS A 134 -1.45 8.89 -11.31
C LYS A 134 -2.95 8.64 -11.51
N ASN A 135 -3.46 7.49 -11.09
CA ASN A 135 -4.86 7.09 -11.23
C ASN A 135 -5.82 7.95 -10.38
N LEU A 136 -5.32 8.72 -9.41
CA LEU A 136 -6.13 9.71 -8.70
C LEU A 136 -6.61 10.86 -9.61
N GLY A 137 -5.96 11.06 -10.76
CA GLY A 137 -6.28 12.12 -11.70
C GLY A 137 -5.36 13.33 -11.60
N PHE A 138 -5.46 14.25 -12.57
CA PHE A 138 -4.55 15.38 -12.70
C PHE A 138 -4.60 16.35 -11.50
N ILE A 139 -5.80 16.75 -11.08
CA ILE A 139 -6.01 17.72 -10.00
C ILE A 139 -5.45 17.20 -8.66
N PRO A 140 -5.77 15.96 -8.21
CA PRO A 140 -5.18 15.43 -6.99
C PRO A 140 -3.65 15.34 -7.05
N ASN A 141 -3.07 14.99 -8.19
CA ASN A 141 -1.61 14.93 -8.33
C ASN A 141 -0.94 16.30 -8.17
N ILE A 142 -1.50 17.35 -8.77
CA ILE A 142 -1.01 18.72 -8.56
C ILE A 142 -1.05 19.08 -7.07
N LEU A 143 -2.15 18.74 -6.37
CA LEU A 143 -2.28 19.03 -4.95
C LEU A 143 -1.25 18.25 -4.10
N ILE A 144 -0.94 17.00 -4.45
CA ILE A 144 0.08 16.20 -3.77
C ILE A 144 1.46 16.85 -3.92
N TYR A 145 1.90 17.09 -5.15
CA TYR A 145 3.22 17.69 -5.39
C TYR A 145 3.30 19.13 -4.89
N GLY A 146 2.21 19.89 -5.01
CA GLY A 146 2.08 21.23 -4.44
C GLY A 146 2.18 21.24 -2.92
N THR A 147 1.63 20.24 -2.24
CA THR A 147 1.76 20.11 -0.77
C THR A 147 3.20 19.82 -0.38
N ILE A 148 3.86 18.87 -1.05
CA ILE A 148 5.29 18.59 -0.83
C ILE A 148 6.10 19.87 -1.06
N TYR A 149 5.82 20.61 -2.13
CA TYR A 149 6.49 21.87 -2.41
C TYR A 149 6.26 22.93 -1.32
N LEU A 150 5.02 23.17 -0.92
CA LEU A 150 4.66 24.20 0.06
C LEU A 150 5.16 23.89 1.47
N VAL A 151 5.21 22.62 1.85
CA VAL A 151 5.67 22.19 3.17
C VAL A 151 7.20 22.18 3.27
N PHE A 152 7.92 21.83 2.19
CA PHE A 152 9.37 21.64 2.22
C PHE A 152 10.19 22.68 1.48
N PHE A 153 9.84 22.97 0.22
CA PHE A 153 10.68 23.79 -0.64
C PHE A 153 10.37 25.28 -0.49
N TYR A 154 9.10 25.62 -0.29
CA TYR A 154 8.67 27.01 -0.13
C TYR A 154 9.39 27.75 1.01
N PRO A 155 9.56 27.19 2.23
CA PRO A 155 10.32 27.85 3.28
C PRO A 155 11.81 28.03 2.95
N LEU A 156 12.39 27.20 2.07
CA LEU A 156 13.80 27.25 1.70
C LEU A 156 14.12 28.30 0.62
N HIS A 157 13.11 28.84 -0.09
CA HIS A 157 13.32 29.82 -1.17
C HIS A 157 13.72 31.22 -0.69
N PHE A 158 13.49 31.56 0.58
CA PHE A 158 13.59 32.95 1.04
C PHE A 158 14.98 33.37 1.54
N ASN A 159 16.00 32.51 1.55
CA ASN A 159 17.40 32.81 1.96
C ASN A 159 18.41 31.75 1.43
N TYR A 160 19.68 31.78 1.89
CA TYR A 160 20.73 30.83 1.52
C TYR A 160 20.25 29.35 1.59
N PRO A 161 20.34 28.57 0.49
CA PRO A 161 19.66 27.28 0.33
C PRO A 161 20.16 26.13 1.21
N PHE A 162 21.14 26.37 2.09
CA PHE A 162 21.78 25.35 2.92
C PHE A 162 21.90 25.74 4.40
N GLN A 163 21.24 26.82 4.80
CA GLN A 163 21.22 27.30 6.18
C GLN A 163 19.77 27.59 6.56
N LEU A 164 19.30 27.00 7.65
CA LEU A 164 18.00 27.37 8.23
C LEU A 164 18.20 28.49 9.24
N ASN A 165 17.63 29.66 8.93
CA ASN A 165 17.48 30.74 9.90
C ASN A 165 16.15 30.62 10.67
N GLN A 166 16.00 31.40 11.75
CA GLN A 166 14.81 31.33 12.61
C GLN A 166 13.50 31.59 11.86
N ASN A 167 13.50 32.51 10.88
CA ASN A 167 12.32 32.79 10.06
C ASN A 167 11.94 31.58 9.18
N GLN A 168 12.91 30.91 8.56
CA GLN A 168 12.64 29.71 7.76
C GLN A 168 12.15 28.57 8.65
N ILE A 169 12.69 28.42 9.85
CA ILE A 169 12.18 27.43 10.83
C ILE A 169 10.73 27.72 11.17
N TYR A 170 10.43 28.97 11.54
CA TYR A 170 9.06 29.44 11.78
C TYR A 170 8.12 29.11 10.60
N MET A 171 8.53 29.40 9.37
CA MET A 171 7.74 29.10 8.18
C MET A 171 7.52 27.59 7.99
N THR A 172 8.56 26.76 8.18
CA THR A 172 8.41 25.30 8.08
C THR A 172 7.45 24.75 9.13
N THR A 173 7.52 25.23 10.37
CA THR A 173 6.66 24.73 11.46
C THR A 173 5.22 25.19 11.30
N VAL A 174 4.99 26.44 10.87
CA VAL A 174 3.64 26.94 10.53
C VAL A 174 3.03 26.11 9.40
N SER A 175 3.77 25.89 8.30
CA SER A 175 3.26 25.11 7.16
C SER A 175 2.96 23.66 7.55
N CYS A 176 3.86 23.00 8.30
CA CYS A 176 3.64 21.63 8.79
C CYS A 176 2.43 21.54 9.73
N PHE A 177 2.25 22.54 10.60
CA PHE A 177 1.14 22.59 11.54
C PHE A 177 -0.21 22.83 10.85
N ALA A 178 -0.28 23.80 9.96
CA ALA A 178 -1.48 24.08 9.17
C ALA A 178 -1.90 22.86 8.33
N PHE A 179 -0.93 22.20 7.70
CA PHE A 179 -1.16 20.94 6.99
C PHE A 179 -1.72 19.85 7.94
N SER A 180 -1.13 19.68 9.12
CA SER A 180 -1.59 18.69 10.10
C SER A 180 -3.03 18.94 10.52
N ILE A 181 -3.41 20.19 10.79
CA ILE A 181 -4.79 20.58 11.12
C ILE A 181 -5.75 20.23 9.97
N LEU A 182 -5.40 20.60 8.74
CA LEU A 182 -6.24 20.34 7.56
C LEU A 182 -6.51 18.84 7.37
N VAL A 183 -5.53 17.99 7.67
CA VAL A 183 -5.72 16.55 7.58
C VAL A 183 -6.56 16.04 8.75
N VAL A 184 -6.27 16.45 9.98
CA VAL A 184 -7.01 16.04 11.20
C VAL A 184 -8.51 16.32 11.06
N ILE A 185 -8.89 17.52 10.59
CA ILE A 185 -10.30 17.90 10.37
C ILE A 185 -11.01 16.93 9.42
N ARG A 186 -10.27 16.32 8.49
CA ARG A 186 -10.82 15.42 7.47
C ARG A 186 -10.83 13.94 7.87
N ILE A 187 -10.10 13.53 8.91
CA ILE A 187 -10.01 12.11 9.32
C ILE A 187 -11.38 11.56 9.70
N ILE A 188 -12.10 12.24 10.59
CA ILE A 188 -13.38 11.77 11.11
C ILE A 188 -14.46 11.74 10.00
N PRO A 189 -14.65 12.80 9.18
CA PRO A 189 -15.59 12.75 8.06
C PRO A 189 -15.29 11.64 7.05
N GLN A 190 -14.01 11.44 6.70
CA GLN A 190 -13.61 10.37 5.78
C GLN A 190 -13.93 8.98 6.35
N PHE A 191 -13.77 8.80 7.67
CA PHE A 191 -14.13 7.55 8.34
C PHE A 191 -15.62 7.23 8.22
N PHE A 192 -16.48 8.21 8.46
CA PHE A 192 -17.91 8.01 8.33
C PHE A 192 -18.33 7.79 6.88
N GLU A 193 -17.73 8.49 5.92
CA GLU A 193 -18.02 8.29 4.49
C GLU A 193 -17.71 6.85 4.06
N PHE A 194 -16.53 6.32 4.42
CA PHE A 194 -16.18 4.94 4.08
C PHE A 194 -17.04 3.91 4.81
N SER A 195 -17.35 4.15 6.09
CA SER A 195 -18.22 3.25 6.87
C SER A 195 -19.65 3.21 6.30
N GLU A 196 -20.17 4.35 5.84
CA GLU A 196 -21.48 4.45 5.22
C GLU A 196 -21.52 3.77 3.84
N GLN A 197 -20.45 3.90 3.03
CA GLN A 197 -20.32 3.20 1.76
C GLN A 197 -20.40 1.67 1.93
N GLU A 198 -19.71 1.11 2.93
CA GLU A 198 -19.78 -0.32 3.24
C GLU A 198 -21.15 -0.72 3.79
N TYR A 199 -21.76 0.09 4.66
CA TYR A 199 -23.09 -0.20 5.18
C TYR A 199 -24.15 -0.24 4.06
N LYS A 200 -24.06 0.70 3.10
CA LYS A 200 -24.94 0.74 1.93
C LYS A 200 -24.67 -0.38 0.91
N SER A 201 -23.45 -0.92 0.83
CA SER A 201 -23.21 -2.11 0.00
C SER A 201 -23.88 -3.35 0.58
N LYS A 202 -23.95 -3.47 1.91
CA LYS A 202 -24.68 -4.56 2.62
C LYS A 202 -26.18 -4.50 2.42
N THR A 203 -26.81 -3.33 2.33
CA THR A 203 -28.27 -3.25 2.18
C THR A 203 -28.80 -3.60 0.78
N LYS A 204 -27.91 -3.85 -0.20
CA LYS A 204 -28.30 -4.39 -1.52
C LYS A 204 -28.32 -5.92 -1.59
N ASN A 205 -27.63 -6.62 -0.70
CA ASN A 205 -27.60 -8.08 -0.64
C ASN A 205 -27.82 -8.50 0.82
N GLU A 206 -28.99 -9.09 1.08
CA GLU A 206 -29.51 -9.41 2.42
C GLU A 206 -28.48 -9.94 3.43
N VAL A 207 -28.59 -9.44 4.66
CA VAL A 207 -27.83 -9.86 5.83
C VAL A 207 -28.14 -11.32 6.13
N ILE A 208 -27.23 -12.23 5.75
CA ILE A 208 -27.20 -13.60 6.25
C ILE A 208 -26.07 -13.71 7.27
N ASP A 209 -26.46 -13.76 8.54
CA ASP A 209 -25.63 -14.11 9.70
C ASP A 209 -25.33 -15.61 9.71
N ASN A 210 -24.55 -16.08 8.73
CA ASN A 210 -23.91 -17.40 8.83
C ASN A 210 -22.38 -17.22 8.95
N LEU A 211 -21.86 -17.72 10.06
CA LEU A 211 -20.50 -17.63 10.60
C LEU A 211 -19.46 -18.52 9.89
N ASP A 212 -19.70 -18.91 8.64
CA ASP A 212 -18.62 -19.32 7.76
C ASP A 212 -18.21 -18.07 6.98
N ALA A 213 -16.95 -17.65 7.12
CA ALA A 213 -16.42 -16.47 6.43
C ALA A 213 -16.52 -16.66 4.91
N ASP A 214 -17.65 -16.26 4.33
CA ASP A 214 -17.90 -16.31 2.89
C ASP A 214 -16.98 -15.31 2.20
N VAL A 215 -15.84 -15.78 1.70
CA VAL A 215 -14.86 -14.93 0.99
C VAL A 215 -15.20 -14.76 -0.50
N SER A 216 -16.42 -15.11 -0.94
CA SER A 216 -16.78 -15.05 -2.37
C SER A 216 -16.72 -13.64 -2.96
N GLU A 217 -17.15 -12.61 -2.22
CA GLU A 217 -17.02 -11.21 -2.65
C GLU A 217 -15.56 -10.76 -2.69
N GLU A 218 -14.76 -11.10 -1.66
CA GLU A 218 -13.31 -10.84 -1.67
C GLU A 218 -12.59 -11.54 -2.81
N ASN A 219 -13.04 -12.74 -3.19
CA ASN A 219 -12.50 -13.49 -4.32
C ASN A 219 -12.80 -12.78 -5.64
N LYS A 220 -13.99 -12.17 -5.79
CA LYS A 220 -14.34 -11.32 -6.94
C LYS A 220 -13.46 -10.07 -7.00
N ILE A 221 -13.30 -9.39 -5.86
CA ILE A 221 -12.41 -8.21 -5.75
C ILE A 221 -10.96 -8.59 -6.09
N LEU A 222 -10.45 -9.70 -5.56
CA LEU A 222 -9.11 -10.21 -5.85
C LEU A 222 -8.93 -10.50 -7.34
N LYS A 223 -9.89 -11.18 -7.96
CA LYS A 223 -9.88 -11.46 -9.40
C LYS A 223 -9.80 -10.18 -10.22
N ASP A 224 -10.65 -9.21 -9.93
CA ASP A 224 -10.67 -7.93 -10.62
C ASP A 224 -9.35 -7.16 -10.44
N ILE A 225 -8.77 -7.20 -9.24
CA ILE A 225 -7.45 -6.59 -8.97
C ILE A 225 -6.35 -7.26 -9.78
N LEU A 226 -6.34 -8.59 -9.87
CA LEU A 226 -5.33 -9.34 -10.63
C LEU A 226 -5.42 -9.06 -12.13
N ILE A 227 -6.65 -9.09 -12.67
CA ILE A 227 -6.93 -8.73 -14.07
C ILE A 227 -6.44 -7.30 -14.34
N LYS A 228 -6.85 -6.36 -13.47
CA LYS A 228 -6.38 -4.98 -13.54
C LYS A 228 -4.86 -4.99 -13.53
N ASN A 229 -4.18 -5.55 -12.55
CA ASN A 229 -2.72 -5.54 -12.48
C ASN A 229 -1.97 -6.14 -13.69
N GLY A 230 -2.65 -6.82 -14.61
CA GLY A 230 -2.11 -7.22 -15.90
C GLY A 230 -2.16 -8.73 -16.13
N ARG A 231 -2.79 -9.49 -15.24
CA ARG A 231 -3.01 -10.94 -15.42
C ARG A 231 -4.19 -11.18 -16.36
N THR A 232 -3.98 -10.88 -17.63
CA THR A 232 -4.97 -11.08 -18.69
C THR A 232 -5.32 -12.55 -18.90
N GLU A 233 -4.48 -13.48 -18.44
CA GLU A 233 -4.75 -14.93 -18.45
C GLU A 233 -5.95 -15.36 -17.59
N LEU A 234 -6.45 -14.48 -16.71
CA LEU A 234 -7.71 -14.67 -15.97
C LEU A 234 -8.96 -14.35 -16.81
N GLN A 235 -8.79 -13.77 -18.01
CA GLN A 235 -9.87 -13.42 -18.93
C GLN A 235 -9.88 -14.31 -20.17
N GLU A 236 -8.70 -14.54 -20.75
CA GLU A 236 -8.55 -15.29 -22.00
C GLU A 236 -7.25 -16.11 -22.02
N SER A 237 -7.23 -17.10 -22.90
CA SER A 237 -6.06 -17.94 -23.17
C SER A 237 -4.93 -17.12 -23.78
N ARG A 238 -3.73 -17.16 -23.19
CA ARG A 238 -2.58 -16.42 -23.74
C ARG A 238 -1.26 -17.19 -23.71
N LYS A 239 -0.44 -16.89 -24.71
CA LYS A 239 0.98 -17.20 -24.71
C LYS A 239 1.70 -16.25 -23.74
N ILE A 240 2.29 -16.81 -22.69
CA ILE A 240 3.10 -16.08 -21.70
C ILE A 240 4.55 -16.54 -21.84
N LYS A 241 5.50 -15.72 -21.42
CA LYS A 241 6.92 -16.13 -21.39
C LYS A 241 7.02 -17.51 -20.74
N ASN A 242 7.61 -18.46 -21.45
CA ASN A 242 7.80 -19.87 -21.07
C ASN A 242 6.60 -20.82 -21.20
N PHE A 243 5.40 -20.33 -21.52
CA PHE A 243 4.19 -21.15 -21.73
C PHE A 243 3.68 -20.97 -23.15
N GLU A 244 3.34 -22.05 -23.85
CA GLU A 244 2.69 -21.94 -25.16
C GLU A 244 1.28 -21.36 -25.01
N ASN A 245 0.59 -21.81 -23.97
CA ASN A 245 -0.72 -21.31 -23.64
C ASN A 245 -0.97 -21.41 -22.13
N LEU A 246 -1.53 -20.36 -21.54
CA LEU A 246 -1.92 -20.31 -20.14
C LEU A 246 -3.33 -19.74 -20.02
N THR A 247 -4.19 -20.45 -19.28
CA THR A 247 -5.52 -19.95 -18.86
C THR A 247 -5.68 -20.13 -17.37
N ILE A 248 -6.31 -19.16 -16.73
CA ILE A 248 -6.61 -19.23 -15.30
C ILE A 248 -8.09 -19.04 -15.08
N TYR A 249 -8.69 -20.04 -14.43
CA TYR A 249 -10.04 -19.99 -13.94
C TYR A 249 -10.03 -19.90 -12.42
N MET A 250 -10.81 -18.98 -11.87
CA MET A 250 -10.99 -18.85 -10.44
C MET A 250 -12.43 -19.29 -10.10
N PRO A 251 -12.65 -20.55 -9.67
CA PRO A 251 -13.96 -21.00 -9.23
C PRO A 251 -14.48 -20.14 -8.06
N GLU A 252 -15.81 -19.98 -7.98
CA GLU A 252 -16.45 -19.38 -6.81
C GLU A 252 -16.27 -20.33 -5.61
N ASN A 253 -15.22 -20.10 -4.83
CA ASN A 253 -14.91 -20.83 -3.62
C ASN A 253 -15.21 -19.94 -2.41
N LYS A 254 -15.89 -20.50 -1.40
CA LYS A 254 -16.30 -19.77 -0.19
C LYS A 254 -15.23 -19.71 0.89
N LYS A 255 -14.12 -20.46 0.76
CA LYS A 255 -13.12 -20.62 1.84
C LYS A 255 -11.74 -20.06 1.51
N GLU A 256 -11.36 -20.05 0.24
CA GLU A 256 -10.01 -19.61 -0.18
C GLU A 256 -9.99 -19.09 -1.62
N ALA A 257 -8.91 -18.40 -1.98
CA ALA A 257 -8.66 -18.01 -3.36
C ALA A 257 -8.06 -19.20 -4.12
N PHE A 258 -8.90 -19.90 -4.86
CA PHE A 258 -8.51 -21.08 -5.63
C PHE A 258 -8.33 -20.72 -7.10
N PHE A 259 -7.14 -20.96 -7.64
CA PHE A 259 -6.79 -20.69 -9.03
C PHE A 259 -6.53 -22.02 -9.74
N VAL A 260 -7.40 -22.36 -10.70
CA VAL A 260 -7.22 -23.46 -11.65
C VAL A 260 -6.43 -22.93 -12.84
N ILE A 261 -5.24 -23.46 -13.07
CA ILE A 261 -4.31 -22.97 -14.08
C ILE A 261 -4.11 -24.07 -15.12
N ASN A 262 -4.57 -23.89 -16.35
CA ASN A 262 -4.22 -24.80 -17.43
C ASN A 262 -3.00 -24.26 -18.16
N ALA A 263 -1.91 -25.04 -18.14
CA ALA A 263 -0.63 -24.68 -18.70
C ALA A 263 -0.27 -25.66 -19.81
N GLU A 264 -0.03 -25.14 -21.02
CA GLU A 264 0.43 -25.93 -22.16
C GLU A 264 1.91 -25.62 -22.47
N PHE A 265 2.67 -26.69 -22.66
CA PHE A 265 4.07 -26.65 -23.08
C PHE A 265 4.24 -27.49 -24.35
N LYS A 266 5.11 -27.03 -25.25
CA LYS A 266 5.52 -27.80 -26.43
C LYS A 266 7.04 -27.87 -26.53
N ASN A 267 7.56 -29.02 -26.91
CA ASN A 267 8.99 -29.23 -27.16
C ASN A 267 9.91 -28.72 -26.02
N LYS A 268 9.52 -28.95 -24.76
CA LYS A 268 10.33 -28.58 -23.59
C LYS A 268 10.67 -29.81 -22.75
N ASP A 269 11.86 -29.81 -22.18
CA ASP A 269 12.26 -30.80 -21.19
C ASP A 269 11.50 -30.58 -19.87
N ILE A 270 11.33 -31.65 -19.10
CA ILE A 270 10.67 -31.67 -17.79
C ILE A 270 11.32 -30.65 -16.85
N PHE A 271 12.65 -30.54 -16.88
CA PHE A 271 13.40 -29.56 -16.08
C PHE A 271 12.95 -28.12 -16.39
N GLU A 272 12.90 -27.76 -17.67
CA GLU A 272 12.48 -26.42 -18.10
C GLU A 272 11.00 -26.16 -17.77
N ILE A 273 10.16 -27.20 -17.82
CA ILE A 273 8.74 -27.10 -17.45
C ILE A 273 8.60 -26.82 -15.95
N VAL A 274 9.31 -27.56 -15.10
CA VAL A 274 9.29 -27.36 -13.64
C VAL A 274 9.80 -25.96 -13.28
N GLU A 275 10.92 -25.52 -13.88
CA GLU A 275 11.46 -24.18 -13.67
C GLU A 275 10.44 -23.11 -14.08
N SER A 276 9.81 -23.27 -15.25
CA SER A 276 8.77 -22.34 -15.73
C SER A 276 7.57 -22.26 -14.78
N LEU A 277 7.12 -23.39 -14.24
CA LEU A 277 6.04 -23.45 -13.26
C LEU A 277 6.44 -22.76 -11.96
N GLN A 278 7.63 -23.04 -11.43
CA GLN A 278 8.15 -22.44 -10.20
C GLN A 278 8.33 -20.93 -10.32
N GLU A 279 8.92 -20.45 -11.42
CA GLU A 279 9.05 -19.03 -11.73
C GLU A 279 7.68 -18.33 -11.74
N TYR A 280 6.72 -18.91 -12.44
CA TYR A 280 5.38 -18.34 -12.55
C TYR A 280 4.65 -18.35 -11.21
N SER A 281 4.70 -19.46 -10.46
CA SER A 281 4.10 -19.58 -9.13
C SER A 281 4.70 -18.58 -8.14
N PHE A 282 6.02 -18.41 -8.15
CA PHE A 282 6.71 -17.45 -7.28
C PHE A 282 6.26 -16.02 -7.53
N GLU A 283 6.20 -15.59 -8.79
CA GLU A 283 5.71 -14.25 -9.15
C GLU A 283 4.21 -14.09 -8.87
N PHE A 284 3.41 -15.16 -9.00
CA PHE A 284 1.99 -15.17 -8.61
C PHE A 284 1.82 -14.96 -7.10
N TYR A 285 2.52 -15.73 -6.27
CA TYR A 285 2.47 -15.56 -4.81
C TYR A 285 3.06 -14.22 -4.34
N LYS A 286 4.09 -13.69 -5.03
CA LYS A 286 4.56 -12.31 -4.88
C LYS A 286 3.45 -11.31 -5.00
N GLU A 287 2.69 -11.39 -6.07
CA GLU A 287 1.60 -10.49 -6.31
C GLU A 287 0.46 -10.68 -5.30
N LEU A 288 0.05 -11.92 -5.03
CA LEU A 288 -1.04 -12.22 -4.10
C LEU A 288 -0.81 -11.64 -2.69
N SER A 289 0.38 -11.80 -2.11
CA SER A 289 0.64 -11.22 -0.77
C SER A 289 0.73 -9.70 -0.76
N SER A 290 0.99 -9.07 -1.92
CA SER A 290 1.01 -7.61 -2.05
C SER A 290 -0.40 -6.99 -2.10
N ILE A 291 -1.42 -7.77 -2.45
CA ILE A 291 -2.80 -7.29 -2.59
C ILE A 291 -3.47 -7.25 -1.22
N SER A 292 -3.98 -6.07 -0.83
CA SER A 292 -4.64 -5.86 0.48
C SER A 292 -6.10 -6.32 0.47
N VAL A 293 -6.32 -7.63 0.33
CA VAL A 293 -7.62 -8.31 0.47
C VAL A 293 -7.61 -9.19 1.72
N ASP A 294 -8.77 -9.47 2.30
CA ASP A 294 -8.89 -10.22 3.55
C ASP A 294 -8.80 -11.75 3.36
N ILE A 295 -8.45 -12.20 2.15
CA ILE A 295 -8.13 -13.59 1.86
C ILE A 295 -6.72 -13.93 2.33
N ASN A 296 -6.61 -15.01 3.10
CA ASN A 296 -5.36 -15.47 3.68
C ASN A 296 -4.85 -16.81 3.11
N SER A 297 -5.69 -17.61 2.44
CA SER A 297 -5.31 -18.89 1.83
C SER A 297 -5.37 -18.81 0.32
N PHE A 298 -4.32 -19.28 -0.35
CA PHE A 298 -4.16 -19.23 -1.79
C PHE A 298 -3.79 -20.62 -2.32
N VAL A 299 -4.48 -21.06 -3.37
CA VAL A 299 -4.24 -22.33 -4.02
C VAL A 299 -3.97 -22.12 -5.50
N LEU A 300 -2.84 -22.62 -5.98
CA LEU A 300 -2.49 -22.69 -7.40
C LEU A 300 -2.55 -24.17 -7.83
N SER A 301 -3.61 -24.53 -8.55
CA SER A 301 -3.84 -25.89 -9.05
C SER A 301 -3.62 -25.93 -10.55
N TYR A 302 -2.46 -26.44 -10.95
CA TYR A 302 -2.06 -26.55 -12.35
C TYR A 302 -2.51 -27.87 -12.98
N PHE A 303 -3.07 -27.76 -14.18
CA PHE A 303 -3.24 -28.83 -15.14
C PHE A 303 -2.25 -28.60 -16.29
N VAL A 304 -1.16 -29.37 -16.27
CA VAL A 304 -0.02 -29.22 -17.17
C VAL A 304 -0.16 -30.19 -18.33
N LYS A 305 -0.29 -29.66 -19.53
CA LYS A 305 -0.30 -30.43 -20.78
C LYS A 305 1.04 -30.26 -21.49
N ILE A 306 1.69 -31.39 -21.79
CA ILE A 306 2.98 -31.43 -22.47
C ILE A 306 2.73 -32.08 -23.83
N ASP A 307 2.87 -31.32 -24.90
CA ASP A 307 2.54 -31.76 -26.27
C ASP A 307 1.13 -32.38 -26.36
N ASN A 308 1.03 -33.65 -26.79
CA ASN A 308 -0.21 -34.42 -26.88
C ASN A 308 -0.34 -35.46 -25.74
N ASP A 309 0.47 -35.35 -24.70
CA ASP A 309 0.42 -36.27 -23.56
C ASP A 309 -0.75 -35.94 -22.60
N LYS A 310 -1.02 -36.84 -21.67
CA LYS A 310 -2.04 -36.67 -20.62
C LYS A 310 -1.72 -35.47 -19.74
N ASN A 311 -2.78 -34.79 -19.27
CA ASN A 311 -2.66 -33.71 -18.31
C ASN A 311 -2.05 -34.22 -17.00
N ARG A 312 -1.08 -33.47 -16.48
CA ARG A 312 -0.40 -33.74 -15.21
C ARG A 312 -0.80 -32.67 -14.19
N SER A 313 -0.98 -33.09 -12.94
CA SER A 313 -1.38 -32.18 -11.88
C SER A 313 -0.17 -31.66 -11.10
N TYR A 314 -0.15 -30.36 -10.85
CA TYR A 314 0.84 -29.72 -9.99
C TYR A 314 0.10 -28.75 -9.07
N PHE A 315 0.23 -28.91 -7.76
CA PHE A 315 -0.61 -28.24 -6.79
C PHE A 315 0.24 -27.57 -5.73
N LEU A 316 -0.01 -26.28 -5.51
CA LEU A 316 0.61 -25.49 -4.46
C LEU A 316 -0.48 -24.82 -3.63
N ARG A 317 -0.33 -24.88 -2.31
CA ARG A 317 -1.20 -24.18 -1.36
C ARG A 317 -0.34 -23.46 -0.35
N SER A 318 -0.67 -22.21 -0.07
CA SER A 318 0.06 -21.42 0.91
C SER A 318 -0.85 -20.36 1.53
N ASN A 319 -0.42 -19.81 2.65
CA ASN A 319 -1.08 -18.66 3.27
C ASN A 319 -0.20 -17.42 3.26
N ARG A 320 -0.79 -16.24 3.49
CA ARG A 320 -0.05 -14.96 3.39
C ARG A 320 1.16 -14.90 4.32
N THR A 321 1.01 -15.37 5.55
CA THR A 321 2.09 -15.39 6.56
C THR A 321 3.27 -16.25 6.11
N GLU A 322 2.99 -17.45 5.61
CA GLU A 322 4.00 -18.35 5.05
C GLU A 322 4.71 -17.71 3.85
N ILE A 323 3.94 -17.14 2.92
CA ILE A 323 4.47 -16.45 1.74
C ILE A 323 5.41 -15.30 2.14
N ASP A 324 5.01 -14.45 3.08
CA ASP A 324 5.80 -13.29 3.51
C ASP A 324 7.08 -13.74 4.25
N ASN A 325 6.99 -14.78 5.08
CA ASN A 325 8.15 -15.39 5.73
C ASN A 325 9.15 -15.97 4.71
N LEU A 326 8.66 -16.74 3.73
CA LEU A 326 9.50 -17.37 2.71
C LEU A 326 10.15 -16.34 1.79
N LYS A 327 9.45 -15.26 1.40
CA LYS A 327 10.02 -14.15 0.61
C LYS A 327 11.19 -13.44 1.28
N SER A 328 11.15 -13.37 2.62
CA SER A 328 12.23 -12.74 3.38
C SER A 328 13.49 -13.60 3.46
N LYS A 329 13.35 -14.92 3.29
CA LYS A 329 14.44 -15.91 3.42
C LYS A 329 14.98 -16.39 2.07
N TYR A 330 14.12 -16.54 1.07
CA TYR A 330 14.43 -17.15 -0.21
C TYR A 330 14.16 -16.18 -1.35
N HIS A 331 15.18 -15.96 -2.18
CA HIS A 331 15.11 -15.02 -3.32
C HIS A 331 15.00 -15.73 -4.66
N THR A 332 15.32 -17.03 -4.72
CA THR A 332 15.17 -17.83 -5.94
C THR A 332 13.78 -18.49 -5.99
N PRO A 333 13.15 -18.60 -7.17
CA PRO A 333 11.85 -19.26 -7.31
C PRO A 333 11.87 -20.71 -6.84
N LYS A 334 12.94 -21.45 -7.15
CA LYS A 334 13.11 -22.86 -6.76
C LYS A 334 13.10 -23.02 -5.24
N GLU A 335 13.99 -22.31 -4.52
CA GLU A 335 14.06 -22.41 -3.07
C GLU A 335 12.74 -21.99 -2.41
N PHE A 336 12.08 -20.94 -2.93
CA PHE A 336 10.80 -20.50 -2.41
C PHE A 336 9.73 -21.60 -2.49
N ILE A 337 9.57 -22.20 -3.68
CA ILE A 337 8.55 -23.24 -3.92
C ILE A 337 8.93 -24.55 -3.21
N ASP A 338 10.23 -24.84 -3.11
CA ASP A 338 10.71 -26.05 -2.45
C ASP A 338 10.46 -26.04 -0.94
N ASN A 339 10.42 -24.86 -0.33
CA ASN A 339 10.16 -24.68 1.09
C ASN A 339 8.68 -24.37 1.43
N LEU A 340 7.76 -24.50 0.48
CA LEU A 340 6.32 -24.46 0.78
C LEU A 340 5.89 -25.73 1.54
N ASP A 341 5.13 -25.54 2.61
CA ASP A 341 4.66 -26.63 3.47
C ASP A 341 3.68 -27.55 2.72
N ASN A 342 2.78 -26.97 1.91
CA ASN A 342 1.70 -27.69 1.24
C ASN A 342 1.86 -27.67 -0.29
N LYS A 343 2.53 -28.70 -0.82
CA LYS A 343 2.67 -28.93 -2.25
C LYS A 343 2.42 -30.39 -2.62
N VAL A 344 1.70 -30.62 -3.71
CA VAL A 344 1.52 -31.96 -4.31
C VAL A 344 1.98 -31.88 -5.76
N ILE A 345 3.08 -32.54 -6.05
CA ILE A 345 3.74 -32.52 -7.35
C ILE A 345 3.67 -33.94 -7.90
N ASN A 346 3.11 -34.10 -9.11
CA ASN A 346 3.10 -35.39 -9.81
C ASN A 346 4.53 -35.97 -9.89
N GLU A 347 4.68 -37.28 -9.74
CA GLU A 347 5.99 -37.95 -9.62
C GLU A 347 6.97 -37.61 -10.76
N LEU A 348 6.47 -37.49 -11.99
CA LEU A 348 7.28 -37.11 -13.16
C LEU A 348 7.78 -35.66 -13.11
N LEU A 349 7.16 -34.80 -12.29
CA LEU A 349 7.58 -33.42 -12.03
C LEU A 349 8.33 -33.30 -10.69
N ARG A 350 8.40 -34.38 -9.91
CA ARG A 350 8.97 -34.42 -8.54
C ARG A 350 10.38 -34.99 -8.50
N ASN A 351 10.70 -35.93 -9.39
CA ASN A 351 11.98 -36.62 -9.43
C ASN A 351 12.93 -35.97 -10.44
N ILE A 352 13.57 -34.90 -9.96
CA ILE A 352 14.79 -34.32 -10.52
C ILE A 352 15.76 -34.05 -9.37
#